data_AF-B0S0Q7-F1
#
_entry.id   AF-B0S0Q7-F1
#
_cell.length_a   1.000
_cell.length_b   1.000
_cell.length_c   1.000
_cell.angle_alpha   90.00
_cell.angle_beta   90.00
_cell.angle_gamma   90.00
#
_symmetry.space_group_name_H-M   'P 1'
#
loop_
_entity.id
_entity.type
_entity.pdbx_description
1 polymer ?
#
loop_
_entity_poly.entity_id
_entity_poly.type
_entity_poly.pdbx_seq_one_letter_code
_entity_poly.pdbx_strand_id
1 'polypeptide(L)'
;MMLMICPEKSCVKIIATDVLQEVVQVVEVHWMNKLTNEEIWQQFTEGIDCAQVVLRYFADDLGVDKKLLTKVASPFTGGMYKGMTCGAVTGAYMVLGIKYGHSKPNEGEKKVELIKKMFEFDTKFKEKQSTIICEEILGDNIAENLEKIEQENTMQKKCPQAVNDAIDILEEIFEEK
;
A
#
# COMPACT_ATOMS: atom_id res chain seq x y z
N MET A 1 9.95 -24.87 47.59
CA MET A 1 8.67 -25.45 48.06
C MET A 1 7.59 -24.97 47.12
N MET A 2 7.13 -25.85 46.23
CA MET A 2 6.03 -25.61 45.30
C MET A 2 4.87 -26.49 45.76
N LEU A 3 3.69 -25.90 45.93
CA LEU A 3 2.34 -26.48 46.04
C LEU A 3 1.39 -25.25 46.07
N MET A 4 0.91 -24.75 44.91
CA MET A 4 -0.37 -25.07 44.23
C MET A 4 -1.59 -24.95 45.20
N ILE A 5 -2.74 -24.35 44.86
CA ILE A 5 -3.69 -24.77 43.81
C ILE A 5 -4.79 -23.68 43.54
N CYS A 6 -5.02 -23.39 42.23
CA CYS A 6 -6.24 -23.00 41.46
C CYS A 6 -7.02 -21.68 41.72
N PRO A 7 -7.95 -21.25 40.82
CA PRO A 7 -8.18 -21.56 39.38
C PRO A 7 -8.52 -20.32 38.50
N GLU A 8 -8.40 -20.47 37.17
CA GLU A 8 -9.00 -19.65 36.08
C GLU A 8 -8.68 -18.13 35.95
N LYS A 9 -8.29 -17.74 34.72
CA LYS A 9 -7.80 -16.43 34.23
C LYS A 9 -6.29 -16.23 34.43
N SER A 10 -5.53 -16.67 33.43
CA SER A 10 -4.10 -16.43 33.30
C SER A 10 -3.78 -14.93 33.26
N CYS A 11 -3.51 -14.35 34.42
CA CYS A 11 -2.77 -13.11 34.58
C CYS A 11 -1.34 -13.33 34.05
N VAL A 12 -1.06 -12.85 32.83
CA VAL A 12 0.31 -12.65 32.40
C VAL A 12 0.79 -11.34 33.02
N LYS A 13 1.79 -11.44 33.90
CA LYS A 13 2.49 -10.30 34.48
C LYS A 13 3.37 -9.71 33.38
N ILE A 14 2.86 -8.71 32.66
CA ILE A 14 3.64 -7.97 31.66
C ILE A 14 4.60 -7.08 32.45
N ILE A 15 5.86 -7.50 32.54
CA ILE A 15 6.95 -6.64 32.97
C ILE A 15 7.42 -5.92 31.71
N ALA A 16 7.14 -4.63 31.63
CA ALA A 16 7.57 -3.77 30.54
C ALA A 16 9.10 -3.61 30.60
N THR A 17 9.85 -4.39 29.83
CA THR A 17 11.27 -4.09 29.54
C THR A 17 11.88 -4.85 28.36
N ASP A 18 11.30 -5.95 27.86
CA ASP A 18 11.98 -6.79 26.85
C ASP A 18 11.38 -6.71 25.42
N VAL A 19 10.80 -5.57 25.02
CA VAL A 19 10.29 -5.36 23.64
C VAL A 19 11.11 -4.31 22.91
N LEU A 20 12.42 -4.45 22.80
CA LEU A 20 13.24 -3.67 21.86
C LEU A 20 14.57 -4.40 21.61
N GLN A 21 14.53 -5.48 20.84
CA GLN A 21 15.68 -5.86 20.01
C GLN A 21 15.26 -5.78 18.55
N GLU A 22 16.07 -5.03 17.83
CA GLU A 22 16.03 -4.72 16.41
C GLU A 22 15.79 -5.99 15.58
N VAL A 23 14.58 -6.17 15.07
CA VAL A 23 14.31 -7.12 14.00
C VAL A 23 14.29 -6.34 12.69
N VAL A 24 15.45 -5.82 12.29
CA VAL A 24 15.72 -5.61 10.87
C VAL A 24 16.19 -6.96 10.35
N GLN A 25 15.27 -7.91 10.26
CA GLN A 25 15.52 -9.06 9.40
C GLN A 25 15.55 -8.49 7.99
N VAL A 26 16.71 -8.63 7.35
CA VAL A 26 16.82 -8.57 5.89
C VAL A 26 15.96 -9.71 5.37
N VAL A 27 14.67 -9.44 5.20
CA VAL A 27 13.75 -10.34 4.52
C VAL A 27 14.28 -10.41 3.09
N GLU A 28 14.66 -11.60 2.63
CA GLU A 28 14.76 -11.85 1.20
C GLU A 28 13.42 -11.42 0.61
N VAL A 29 13.43 -10.31 -0.12
CA VAL A 29 12.24 -9.80 -0.81
C VAL A 29 11.84 -10.85 -1.81
N HIS A 30 10.73 -11.53 -1.53
CA HIS A 30 10.15 -12.51 -2.41
C HIS A 30 8.77 -11.97 -2.76
N TRP A 31 8.78 -10.97 -3.65
CA TRP A 31 7.55 -10.40 -4.17
C TRP A 31 6.64 -11.55 -4.60
N MET A 32 5.36 -11.47 -4.20
CA MET A 32 4.36 -12.42 -4.62
C MET A 32 4.39 -12.63 -6.14
N ASN A 33 3.74 -13.69 -6.62
CA ASN A 33 3.51 -13.80 -8.06
C ASN A 33 2.80 -12.52 -8.56
N LYS A 34 3.36 -11.95 -9.62
CA LYS A 34 2.84 -10.75 -10.28
C LYS A 34 1.36 -10.94 -10.62
N LEU A 35 0.54 -9.96 -10.26
CA LEU A 35 -0.90 -9.99 -10.48
C LEU A 35 -1.24 -9.68 -11.93
N THR A 36 -2.18 -10.41 -12.52
CA THR A 36 -2.73 -10.01 -13.83
C THR A 36 -3.78 -8.90 -13.67
N ASN A 37 -4.07 -8.17 -14.75
CA ASN A 37 -5.15 -7.18 -14.73
C ASN A 37 -6.51 -7.82 -14.40
N GLU A 38 -6.74 -9.08 -14.80
CA GLU A 38 -7.95 -9.83 -14.46
C GLU A 38 -8.02 -10.16 -12.95
N GLU A 39 -6.90 -10.56 -12.33
CA GLU A 39 -6.86 -10.85 -10.89
C GLU A 39 -7.07 -9.58 -10.05
N ILE A 40 -6.50 -8.45 -10.48
CA ILE A 40 -6.75 -7.15 -9.85
C ILE A 40 -8.21 -6.75 -10.00
N TRP A 41 -8.77 -6.90 -11.21
CA TRP A 41 -10.19 -6.60 -11.43
C TRP A 41 -11.10 -7.50 -10.60
N GLN A 42 -10.79 -8.79 -10.47
CA GLN A 42 -11.54 -9.69 -9.59
C GLN A 42 -11.55 -9.17 -8.15
N GLN A 43 -10.41 -8.74 -7.61
CA GLN A 43 -10.35 -8.13 -6.28
C GLN A 43 -11.23 -6.87 -6.16
N PHE A 44 -11.29 -6.05 -7.21
CA PHE A 44 -12.16 -4.86 -7.22
C PHE A 44 -13.64 -5.27 -7.12
N THR A 45 -14.06 -6.32 -7.83
CA THR A 45 -15.43 -6.86 -7.72
C THR A 45 -15.75 -7.45 -6.34
N GLU A 46 -14.73 -7.81 -5.57
CA GLU A 46 -14.84 -8.27 -4.18
C GLU A 46 -14.76 -7.11 -3.16
N GLY A 47 -14.65 -5.86 -3.62
CA GLY A 47 -14.62 -4.65 -2.79
C GLY A 47 -13.24 -4.31 -2.22
N ILE A 48 -12.17 -4.74 -2.89
CA ILE A 48 -10.78 -4.40 -2.56
C ILE A 48 -10.27 -3.45 -3.64
N ASP A 49 -10.08 -2.19 -3.31
CA ASP A 49 -9.77 -1.15 -4.29
C ASP A 49 -8.26 -0.93 -4.51
N CYS A 50 -7.91 -0.04 -5.46
CA CYS A 50 -6.55 0.18 -5.95
C CYS A 50 -5.47 0.30 -4.87
N ALA A 51 -5.68 1.18 -3.87
CA ALA A 51 -4.71 1.39 -2.78
C ALA A 51 -4.54 0.14 -1.92
N GLN A 52 -5.64 -0.59 -1.70
CA GLN A 52 -5.64 -1.81 -0.90
C GLN A 52 -4.92 -2.93 -1.64
N VAL A 53 -5.12 -3.09 -2.95
CA VAL A 53 -4.41 -4.10 -3.75
C VAL A 53 -2.90 -3.85 -3.71
N VAL A 54 -2.44 -2.63 -4.01
CA VAL A 54 -1.02 -2.27 -3.94
C VAL A 54 -0.46 -2.57 -2.55
N LEU A 55 -1.08 -2.06 -1.49
CA LEU A 55 -0.53 -2.20 -0.14
C LEU A 55 -0.56 -3.66 0.37
N ARG A 56 -1.56 -4.45 -0.01
CA ARG A 56 -1.66 -5.88 0.33
C ARG A 56 -0.62 -6.72 -0.39
N TYR A 57 -0.24 -6.36 -1.61
CA TYR A 57 0.78 -7.06 -2.38
C TYR A 57 2.11 -7.11 -1.63
N PHE A 58 2.50 -5.97 -1.04
CA PHE A 58 3.75 -5.81 -0.28
C PHE A 58 3.66 -6.18 1.20
N ALA A 59 2.50 -6.62 1.70
CA ALA A 59 2.27 -6.78 3.14
C ALA A 59 3.23 -7.81 3.79
N ASP A 60 3.39 -8.95 3.14
CA ASP A 60 4.18 -10.07 3.65
C ASP A 60 5.68 -9.72 3.63
N ASP A 61 6.17 -9.10 2.54
CA ASP A 61 7.56 -8.63 2.40
C ASP A 61 7.93 -7.51 3.37
N LEU A 62 6.96 -6.65 3.74
CA LEU A 62 7.17 -5.57 4.71
C LEU A 62 6.97 -6.03 6.16
N GLY A 63 6.55 -7.27 6.39
CA GLY A 63 6.30 -7.81 7.73
C GLY A 63 5.16 -7.10 8.47
N VAL A 64 4.15 -6.59 7.75
CA VAL A 64 3.02 -5.84 8.33
C VAL A 64 1.71 -6.61 8.15
N ASP A 65 0.82 -6.55 9.14
CA ASP A 65 -0.50 -7.20 9.08
C ASP A 65 -1.30 -6.74 7.84
N LYS A 66 -1.52 -7.69 6.91
CA LYS A 66 -2.27 -7.48 5.67
C LYS A 66 -3.67 -6.94 5.92
N LYS A 67 -4.33 -7.36 7.02
CA LYS A 67 -5.68 -6.88 7.38
C LYS A 67 -5.66 -5.42 7.79
N LEU A 68 -4.70 -5.01 8.62
CA LEU A 68 -4.50 -3.60 8.99
C LEU A 68 -4.24 -2.75 7.75
N LEU A 69 -3.31 -3.15 6.88
CA LEU A 69 -2.98 -2.45 5.64
C LEU A 69 -4.21 -2.29 4.73
N THR A 70 -4.96 -3.38 4.52
CA THR A 70 -6.21 -3.36 3.75
C THR A 70 -7.22 -2.36 4.32
N LYS A 71 -7.33 -2.27 5.65
CA LYS A 71 -8.28 -1.39 6.32
C LYS A 71 -7.88 0.08 6.26
N VAL A 72 -6.59 0.40 6.46
CA VAL A 72 -6.12 1.80 6.43
C VAL A 72 -6.12 2.38 5.03
N ALA A 73 -5.98 1.55 4.00
CA ALA A 73 -5.99 1.97 2.60
C ALA A 73 -7.40 2.12 1.98
N SER A 74 -8.46 1.68 2.66
CA SER A 74 -9.83 1.74 2.12
C SER A 74 -10.38 3.14 1.80
N PRO A 75 -9.93 4.25 2.42
CA PRO A 75 -10.46 5.58 2.10
C PRO A 75 -9.97 6.16 0.75
N PHE A 76 -9.01 5.54 0.07
CA PHE A 76 -8.29 6.15 -1.06
C PHE A 76 -8.84 5.75 -2.44
N THR A 77 -9.93 4.98 -2.49
CA THR A 77 -10.68 4.64 -3.71
C THR A 77 -11.10 5.90 -4.47
N GLY A 78 -11.01 5.86 -5.80
CA GLY A 78 -11.40 6.97 -6.67
C GLY A 78 -10.69 8.30 -6.38
N GLY A 79 -9.46 8.23 -5.86
CA GLY A 79 -8.74 9.41 -5.37
C GLY A 79 -9.48 10.09 -4.23
N MET A 80 -9.81 9.29 -3.20
CA MET A 80 -10.62 9.68 -2.03
C MET A 80 -12.05 10.11 -2.39
N TYR A 81 -12.64 9.47 -3.41
CA TYR A 81 -13.94 9.83 -4.01
C TYR A 81 -14.01 11.30 -4.43
N LYS A 82 -12.89 11.84 -4.89
CA LYS A 82 -12.75 13.24 -5.31
C LYS A 82 -12.05 13.41 -6.65
N GLY A 83 -11.64 12.32 -7.29
CA GLY A 83 -10.84 12.39 -8.52
C GLY A 83 -9.40 12.87 -8.31
N MET A 84 -8.95 13.03 -7.06
CA MET A 84 -7.62 13.52 -6.70
C MET A 84 -6.54 12.44 -6.93
N THR A 85 -5.41 12.48 -6.21
CA THR A 85 -4.32 11.50 -6.33
C THR A 85 -4.82 10.07 -6.39
N CYS A 86 -4.38 9.33 -7.42
CA CYS A 86 -4.77 7.96 -7.69
C CYS A 86 -4.58 7.05 -6.47
N GLY A 87 -5.51 6.13 -6.26
CA GLY A 87 -5.44 5.16 -5.16
C GLY A 87 -4.19 4.28 -5.24
N ALA A 88 -3.79 3.83 -6.44
CA ALA A 88 -2.57 3.05 -6.62
C ALA A 88 -1.31 3.83 -6.21
N VAL A 89 -1.22 5.10 -6.59
CA VAL A 89 -0.14 6.02 -6.19
C VAL A 89 -0.13 6.22 -4.67
N THR A 90 -1.30 6.43 -4.06
CA THR A 90 -1.40 6.61 -2.61
C THR A 90 -0.99 5.34 -1.85
N GLY A 91 -1.38 4.16 -2.35
CA GLY A 91 -0.91 2.88 -1.83
C GLY A 91 0.61 2.72 -1.94
N ALA A 92 1.19 3.14 -3.08
CA ALA A 92 2.64 3.13 -3.26
C ALA A 92 3.37 4.05 -2.27
N TYR A 93 2.85 5.23 -2.00
CA TYR A 93 3.42 6.10 -0.97
C TYR A 93 3.38 5.47 0.43
N MET A 94 2.34 4.70 0.75
CA MET A 94 2.31 3.95 2.01
C MET A 94 3.37 2.85 2.04
N VAL A 95 3.54 2.10 0.94
CA VAL A 95 4.61 1.09 0.81
C VAL A 95 5.99 1.72 1.01
N LEU A 96 6.28 2.83 0.32
CA LEU A 96 7.52 3.59 0.49
C LEU A 96 7.69 4.13 1.91
N GLY A 97 6.61 4.62 2.52
CA GLY A 97 6.60 5.10 3.89
C GLY A 97 6.91 4.01 4.92
N ILE A 98 6.45 2.78 4.71
CA ILE A 98 6.78 1.65 5.57
C ILE A 98 8.27 1.31 5.48
N LYS A 99 8.86 1.36 4.27
CA LYS A 99 10.27 0.97 4.06
C LYS A 99 11.28 2.08 4.38
N TYR A 100 11.01 3.31 3.94
CA TYR A 100 11.96 4.44 3.99
C TYR A 100 11.52 5.56 4.95
N GLY A 101 10.37 5.40 5.61
CA GLY A 101 9.81 6.44 6.48
C GLY A 101 10.59 6.68 7.77
N HIS A 102 10.12 7.68 8.50
CA HIS A 102 10.66 8.09 9.79
C HIS A 102 9.54 8.20 10.82
N SER A 103 9.86 7.97 12.09
CA SER A 103 8.88 7.96 13.17
C SER A 103 9.36 8.69 14.43
N LYS A 104 10.61 9.14 14.47
CA LYS A 104 11.22 9.86 15.59
C LYS A 104 11.55 11.31 15.19
N PRO A 105 11.58 12.25 16.15
CA PRO A 105 12.12 13.58 15.91
C PRO A 105 13.55 13.53 15.39
N ASN A 106 13.94 14.52 14.60
CA ASN A 106 15.29 14.72 14.06
C ASN A 106 15.80 13.65 13.07
N GLU A 107 14.93 12.85 12.45
CA GLU A 107 15.29 11.91 11.36
C GLU A 107 15.23 12.59 9.97
N GLY A 108 15.89 13.74 9.82
CA GLY A 108 15.85 14.54 8.60
C GLY A 108 16.37 13.81 7.35
N GLU A 109 17.39 12.98 7.52
CA GLU A 109 17.98 12.21 6.41
C GLU A 109 17.00 11.18 5.83
N LYS A 110 16.31 10.41 6.69
CA LYS A 110 15.25 9.47 6.26
C LYS A 110 14.09 10.19 5.58
N LYS A 111 13.71 11.37 6.08
CA LYS A 111 12.69 12.20 5.42
C LYS A 111 13.11 12.56 4.00
N VAL A 112 14.38 12.96 3.80
CA VAL A 112 14.92 13.27 2.46
C VAL A 112 14.97 12.03 1.58
N GLU A 113 15.34 10.87 2.12
CA GLU A 113 15.35 9.59 1.40
C GLU A 113 13.95 9.19 0.91
N LEU A 114 12.94 9.21 1.77
CA LEU A 114 11.55 8.94 1.39
C LEU A 114 11.07 9.89 0.27
N ILE A 115 11.37 11.19 0.40
CA ILE A 115 10.99 12.19 -0.62
C ILE A 115 11.64 11.86 -1.97
N LYS A 116 12.91 11.46 -2.00
CA LYS A 116 13.59 11.04 -3.24
C LYS A 116 12.88 9.84 -3.87
N LYS A 117 12.56 8.82 -3.08
CA LYS A 117 11.84 7.63 -3.57
C LYS A 117 10.43 7.93 -4.05
N MET A 118 9.73 8.87 -3.42
CA MET A 118 8.43 9.35 -3.91
C MET A 118 8.56 10.07 -5.26
N PHE A 119 9.55 10.94 -5.44
CA PHE A 119 9.77 11.62 -6.74
C PHE A 119 10.19 10.66 -7.85
N GLU A 120 11.01 9.67 -7.51
CA GLU A 120 11.40 8.59 -8.42
C GLU A 120 10.17 7.80 -8.87
N PHE A 121 9.34 7.37 -7.93
CA PHE A 121 8.06 6.71 -8.21
C PHE A 121 7.15 7.56 -9.10
N ASP A 122 6.93 8.82 -8.75
CA ASP A 122 6.06 9.73 -9.51
C ASP A 122 6.54 9.90 -10.95
N THR A 123 7.86 9.99 -11.16
CA THR A 123 8.47 10.12 -12.49
C THR A 123 8.16 8.88 -13.32
N LYS A 124 8.51 7.68 -12.82
CA LYS A 124 8.25 6.42 -13.51
C LYS A 124 6.76 6.16 -13.72
N PHE A 125 5.91 6.53 -12.77
CA PHE A 125 4.46 6.35 -12.87
C PHE A 125 3.86 7.24 -13.96
N LYS A 126 4.30 8.51 -14.04
CA LYS A 126 3.89 9.43 -15.11
C LYS A 126 4.38 9.01 -16.48
N GLU A 127 5.52 8.33 -16.60
CA GLU A 127 5.97 7.77 -17.88
C GLU A 127 5.00 6.70 -18.41
N LYS A 128 4.35 5.93 -17.52
CA LYS A 128 3.38 4.88 -17.89
C LYS A 128 1.94 5.38 -17.99
N GLN A 129 1.50 6.22 -17.05
CA GLN A 129 0.11 6.65 -16.88
C GLN A 129 -0.14 8.13 -17.25
N SER A 130 0.88 8.87 -17.69
CA SER A 130 0.88 10.32 -18.00
C SER A 130 0.61 11.26 -16.81
N THR A 131 -0.02 10.78 -15.74
CA THR A 131 -0.40 11.57 -14.56
C THR A 131 -0.51 10.70 -13.31
N ILE A 132 -0.59 11.33 -12.14
CA ILE A 132 -0.88 10.69 -10.85
C ILE A 132 -2.30 10.97 -10.37
N ILE A 133 -3.10 11.71 -11.13
CA ILE A 133 -4.44 12.16 -10.75
C ILE A 133 -5.51 11.18 -11.27
N CYS A 134 -6.41 10.74 -10.39
CA CYS A 134 -7.39 9.70 -10.67
C CYS A 134 -8.37 10.09 -11.77
N GLU A 135 -8.90 11.32 -11.73
CA GLU A 135 -9.85 11.77 -12.76
C GLU A 135 -9.18 11.88 -14.13
N GLU A 136 -7.91 12.28 -14.18
CA GLU A 136 -7.16 12.37 -15.43
C GLU A 136 -6.87 10.97 -16.00
N ILE A 137 -6.51 10.00 -15.14
CA ILE A 137 -6.36 8.59 -15.55
C ILE A 137 -7.68 8.08 -16.09
N LEU A 138 -8.79 8.23 -15.36
CA LEU A 138 -10.10 7.72 -15.77
C LEU A 138 -10.66 8.46 -16.99
N GLY A 139 -10.32 9.74 -17.15
CA GLY A 139 -10.88 10.66 -18.13
C GLY A 139 -12.14 11.37 -17.61
N ASP A 140 -12.52 11.15 -16.36
CA ASP A 140 -13.66 11.77 -15.69
C ASP A 140 -13.58 11.63 -14.16
N ASN A 141 -14.33 12.44 -13.41
CA ASN A 141 -14.33 12.43 -11.96
C ASN A 141 -15.42 11.48 -11.40
N ILE A 142 -15.00 10.51 -10.58
CA ILE A 142 -15.90 9.53 -9.94
C ILE A 142 -16.99 10.20 -9.08
N ALA A 143 -16.66 11.31 -8.40
CA ALA A 143 -17.61 12.01 -7.53
C ALA A 143 -18.76 12.65 -8.32
N GLU A 144 -18.52 12.98 -9.58
CA GLU A 144 -19.44 13.75 -10.41
C GLU A 144 -20.14 12.88 -11.47
N ASN A 145 -19.42 11.90 -12.04
CA ASN A 145 -19.83 11.21 -13.26
C ASN A 145 -19.73 9.67 -13.15
N LEU A 146 -20.02 9.10 -11.97
CA LEU A 146 -19.95 7.65 -11.73
C LEU A 146 -20.75 6.82 -12.76
N GLU A 147 -21.98 7.20 -13.08
CA GLU A 147 -22.83 6.47 -14.04
C GLU A 147 -22.17 6.38 -15.43
N LYS A 148 -21.53 7.46 -15.88
CA LYS A 148 -20.81 7.49 -17.17
C LYS A 148 -19.58 6.60 -17.13
N ILE A 149 -18.80 6.68 -16.05
CA ILE A 149 -17.60 5.86 -15.83
C ILE A 149 -17.95 4.36 -15.85
N GLU A 150 -19.06 3.98 -15.24
CA GLU A 150 -19.58 2.60 -15.25
C GLU A 150 -20.02 2.17 -16.66
N GLN A 151 -20.81 2.99 -17.36
CA GLN A 151 -21.25 2.70 -18.74
C GLN A 151 -20.09 2.52 -19.71
N GLU A 152 -19.06 3.37 -19.58
CA GLU A 152 -17.86 3.32 -20.43
C GLU A 152 -16.86 2.25 -19.99
N ASN A 153 -17.06 1.63 -18.82
CA ASN A 153 -16.18 0.66 -18.20
C ASN A 153 -14.74 1.17 -18.06
N THR A 154 -14.54 2.46 -17.80
CA THR A 154 -13.20 3.08 -17.74
C THR A 154 -12.41 2.58 -16.54
N MET A 155 -13.07 2.33 -15.39
CA MET A 155 -12.43 1.71 -14.22
C MET A 155 -11.84 0.34 -14.57
N GLN A 156 -12.61 -0.54 -15.22
CA GLN A 156 -12.15 -1.87 -15.63
C GLN A 156 -10.97 -1.82 -16.59
N LYS A 157 -11.00 -0.88 -17.53
CA LYS A 157 -9.98 -0.76 -18.58
C LYS A 157 -8.67 -0.16 -18.06
N LYS A 158 -8.72 0.69 -17.03
CA LYS A 158 -7.57 1.54 -16.64
C LYS A 158 -7.05 1.28 -15.24
N CYS A 159 -7.90 1.07 -14.24
CA CYS A 159 -7.47 0.94 -12.86
C CYS A 159 -6.57 -0.30 -12.60
N PRO A 160 -6.84 -1.49 -13.19
CA PRO A 160 -5.95 -2.63 -13.03
C PRO A 160 -4.53 -2.36 -13.54
N GLN A 161 -4.41 -1.72 -14.71
CA GLN A 161 -3.11 -1.36 -15.27
C GLN A 161 -2.37 -0.35 -14.37
N ALA A 162 -3.07 0.66 -13.84
CA ALA A 162 -2.47 1.62 -12.92
C ALA A 162 -1.97 0.96 -11.61
N VAL A 163 -2.65 -0.07 -11.11
CA VAL A 163 -2.19 -0.86 -9.96
C VAL A 163 -0.95 -1.68 -10.32
N ASN A 164 -0.96 -2.37 -11.46
CA ASN A 164 0.19 -3.15 -11.92
C ASN A 164 1.42 -2.29 -12.16
N ASP A 165 1.26 -1.13 -12.80
CA ASP A 165 2.35 -0.19 -13.00
C ASP A 165 2.92 0.31 -11.66
N ALA A 166 2.06 0.58 -10.67
CA ALA A 166 2.52 0.96 -9.34
C ALA A 166 3.32 -0.16 -8.66
N ILE A 167 2.86 -1.42 -8.76
CA ILE A 167 3.58 -2.59 -8.23
C ILE A 167 4.94 -2.74 -8.90
N ASP A 168 4.98 -2.75 -10.23
CA ASP A 168 6.22 -2.90 -11.02
C ASP A 168 7.25 -1.84 -10.65
N ILE A 169 6.82 -0.58 -10.54
CA ILE A 169 7.71 0.53 -10.20
C ILE A 169 8.26 0.37 -8.77
N LEU A 170 7.44 -0.08 -7.83
CA LEU A 170 7.90 -0.33 -6.45
C LEU A 170 8.91 -1.47 -6.39
N GLU A 171 8.68 -2.57 -7.12
CA GLU A 171 9.63 -3.67 -7.25
C GLU A 171 10.97 -3.17 -7.81
N GLU A 172 10.94 -2.41 -8.91
CA GLU A 172 12.14 -1.79 -9.49
C GLU A 172 12.87 -0.91 -8.47
N ILE A 173 12.16 0.00 -7.79
CA ILE A 173 12.73 0.90 -6.77
C ILE A 173 13.43 0.11 -5.64
N PHE A 174 12.91 -1.06 -5.31
CA PHE A 174 13.43 -1.91 -4.24
C PHE A 174 14.57 -2.83 -4.67
N GLU A 175 14.70 -3.11 -5.97
CA GLU A 175 15.79 -3.90 -6.55
C GLU A 175 17.01 -3.03 -6.93
N GLU A 176 16.82 -1.73 -7.15
CA GLU A 176 17.90 -0.77 -7.37
C GLU A 176 18.80 -0.65 -6.12
N LYS A 177 20.05 -1.13 -6.24
CA LYS A 177 21.09 -1.11 -5.19
C LYS A 177 21.90 0.17 -5.17
#